data_AF-A0A060C6G7-F1
#
_entry.id   AF-A0A060C6G7-F1
#
_cell.length_a   1.000
_cell.length_b   1.000
_cell.length_c   1.000
_cell.angle_alpha   90.00
_cell.angle_beta   90.00
_cell.angle_gamma   90.00
#
_symmetry.space_group_name_H-M   'P 1'
#
loop_
_entity.id
_entity.type
_entity.pdbx_description
1 polymer ?
#
loop_
_entity_poly.entity_id
_entity_poly.type
_entity_poly.pdbx_seq_one_letter_code
_entity_poly.pdbx_strand_id
1 'polypeptide(L)'
;GGGNSELQCYTDRDANSAVADGVLTITALEEEFTGPAEPLEWGTAAGTKTQQYTSARLTTQGKGDWTYGRIEVRAQLPGGQGVWPAIWMLPTDSVYGTWAASGEIDIMEAVNLDAEGLMSVYATLHFGGTARRTSTPARPISRAPLTRSQTFHTYAIESVRHRDFAGMSTTSTT
;
A
#
# COMPACT_ATOMS: atom_id res chain seq x y z
N GLY A 1 -9.82 -2.77 -10.30
CA GLY A 1 -8.33 -2.87 -10.15
C GLY A 1 -7.73 -1.61 -9.57
N GLY A 2 -8.28 -1.14 -8.43
CA GLY A 2 -7.67 -0.09 -7.61
C GLY A 2 -7.56 1.31 -8.23
N GLY A 3 -7.86 1.48 -9.52
CA GLY A 3 -7.60 2.70 -10.29
C GLY A 3 -6.27 2.70 -11.06
N ASN A 4 -5.46 1.64 -10.95
CA ASN A 4 -4.07 1.62 -11.44
C ASN A 4 -3.79 0.53 -12.50
N SER A 5 -4.82 0.04 -13.19
CA SER A 5 -4.69 -1.06 -14.17
C SER A 5 -4.08 -2.34 -13.58
N GLU A 6 -4.31 -2.58 -12.29
CA GLU A 6 -3.85 -3.75 -11.54
C GLU A 6 -4.39 -5.07 -12.16
N LEU A 7 -3.52 -6.08 -12.21
CA LEU A 7 -3.78 -7.36 -12.87
C LEU A 7 -4.30 -8.44 -11.92
N GLN A 8 -4.40 -8.16 -10.62
CA GLN A 8 -4.85 -9.10 -9.61
C GLN A 8 -6.34 -8.96 -9.29
N CYS A 9 -6.96 -10.07 -8.91
CA CYS A 9 -8.18 -10.09 -8.11
C CYS A 9 -7.80 -10.17 -6.63
N TYR A 10 -8.32 -9.25 -5.81
CA TYR A 10 -8.20 -9.37 -4.35
C TYR A 10 -9.21 -10.42 -3.84
N THR A 11 -8.75 -11.32 -2.98
CA THR A 11 -9.60 -12.35 -2.36
C THR A 11 -9.39 -12.43 -0.85
N ASP A 12 -10.32 -13.08 -0.15
CA ASP A 12 -10.27 -13.40 1.27
C ASP A 12 -9.86 -14.87 1.55
N ARG A 13 -9.36 -15.58 0.53
CA ARG A 13 -8.93 -16.98 0.66
C ARG A 13 -7.66 -17.06 1.49
N ASP A 14 -7.55 -18.12 2.30
CA ASP A 14 -6.32 -18.45 3.04
C ASP A 14 -5.09 -18.60 2.13
N ALA A 15 -5.30 -18.92 0.85
CA ALA A 15 -4.24 -18.97 -0.17
C ALA A 15 -3.59 -17.61 -0.44
N ASN A 16 -4.31 -16.50 -0.25
CA ASN A 16 -3.82 -15.14 -0.50
C ASN A 16 -3.51 -14.37 0.79
N SER A 17 -4.13 -14.71 1.92
CA SER A 17 -3.79 -14.13 3.22
C SER A 17 -3.96 -15.14 4.34
N ALA A 18 -2.89 -15.39 5.09
CA ALA A 18 -2.92 -16.28 6.24
C ALA A 18 -1.99 -15.78 7.35
N VAL A 19 -2.32 -16.13 8.60
CA VAL A 19 -1.45 -15.89 9.76
C VAL A 19 -0.88 -17.22 10.23
N ALA A 20 0.45 -17.31 10.27
CA ALA A 20 1.17 -18.44 10.83
C ALA A 20 2.43 -17.94 11.55
N ASP A 21 2.78 -18.57 12.67
CA ASP A 21 3.99 -18.27 13.44
C ASP A 21 4.16 -16.77 13.80
N GLY A 22 3.04 -16.08 14.05
CA GLY A 22 3.02 -14.66 14.40
C GLY A 22 3.25 -13.71 13.22
N VAL A 23 3.24 -14.20 11.99
CA VAL A 23 3.42 -13.41 10.76
C VAL A 23 2.16 -13.48 9.90
N LEU A 24 1.67 -12.32 9.47
CA LEU A 24 0.70 -12.22 8.38
C LEU A 24 1.46 -12.35 7.05
N THR A 25 1.09 -13.34 6.26
CA THR A 25 1.61 -13.52 4.90
C THR A 25 0.53 -13.13 3.90
N ILE A 26 0.86 -12.19 3.00
CA ILE A 26 0.06 -11.85 1.83
C ILE A 26 0.74 -12.47 0.61
N THR A 27 0.03 -13.36 -0.09
CA THR A 27 0.58 -14.11 -1.22
C THR A 27 -0.11 -13.68 -2.50
N ALA A 28 0.68 -13.20 -3.45
CA ALA A 28 0.26 -13.06 -4.83
C ALA A 28 0.49 -14.38 -5.57
N LEU A 29 -0.54 -14.90 -6.25
CA LEU A 29 -0.49 -16.16 -7.00
C LEU A 29 -0.78 -15.89 -8.46
N GLU A 30 -0.06 -16.55 -9.36
CA GLU A 30 -0.41 -16.64 -10.78
C GLU A 30 -1.45 -17.75 -10.94
N GLU A 31 -2.70 -17.35 -11.17
CA GLU A 31 -3.82 -18.25 -11.42
C GLU A 31 -4.93 -17.50 -12.15
N GLU A 32 -5.63 -18.19 -13.05
CA GLU A 32 -6.85 -17.64 -13.62
C GLU A 32 -7.96 -17.66 -12.56
N PHE A 33 -8.49 -16.48 -12.23
CA PHE A 33 -9.52 -16.33 -11.21
C PHE A 33 -10.58 -15.33 -11.63
N THR A 34 -11.85 -15.67 -11.40
CA THR A 34 -12.97 -14.75 -11.59
C THR A 34 -13.47 -14.28 -10.22
N GLY A 35 -13.23 -13.01 -9.93
CA GLY A 35 -13.57 -12.38 -8.65
C GLY A 35 -14.22 -11.02 -8.82
N PRO A 36 -14.42 -10.27 -7.71
CA PRO A 36 -14.89 -8.89 -7.75
C PRO A 36 -13.99 -8.03 -8.66
N ALA A 37 -14.58 -7.22 -9.54
CA ALA A 37 -13.81 -6.35 -10.44
C ALA A 37 -13.15 -5.16 -9.69
N GLU A 38 -13.72 -4.78 -8.54
CA GLU A 38 -13.20 -3.75 -7.65
C GLU A 38 -13.08 -4.27 -6.21
N PRO A 39 -12.27 -3.62 -5.37
CA PRO A 39 -12.14 -3.96 -3.95
C PRO A 39 -13.52 -3.96 -3.26
N LEU A 40 -13.79 -5.00 -2.48
CA LEU A 40 -15.08 -5.22 -1.84
C LEU A 40 -15.45 -4.10 -0.85
N GLU A 41 -14.45 -3.49 -0.22
CA GLU A 41 -14.64 -2.41 0.75
C GLU A 41 -15.15 -1.11 0.13
N TRP A 42 -15.09 -0.96 -1.21
CA TRP A 42 -15.63 0.22 -1.87
C TRP A 42 -17.16 0.21 -1.95
N GLY A 43 -17.80 -0.92 -1.64
CA GLY A 43 -19.26 -1.04 -1.63
C GLY A 43 -19.91 -0.75 -2.98
N THR A 44 -19.14 -0.79 -4.07
CA THR A 44 -19.66 -0.59 -5.42
C THR A 44 -20.27 -1.89 -5.92
N ALA A 45 -21.32 -1.79 -6.74
CA ALA A 45 -21.86 -2.93 -7.50
C ALA A 45 -20.90 -3.31 -8.65
N ALA A 46 -19.63 -3.55 -8.32
CA ALA A 46 -18.66 -4.01 -9.28
C ALA A 46 -19.05 -5.42 -9.68
N GLY A 47 -19.29 -5.62 -10.97
CA GLY A 47 -19.44 -6.96 -11.52
C GLY A 47 -18.20 -7.81 -11.27
N THR A 48 -18.16 -9.00 -11.83
CA THR A 48 -16.96 -9.84 -11.76
C THR A 48 -16.01 -9.55 -12.91
N LYS A 49 -14.72 -9.85 -12.70
CA LYS A 49 -13.69 -9.83 -13.75
C LYS A 49 -12.80 -11.06 -13.62
N THR A 50 -12.41 -11.62 -14.76
CA THR A 50 -11.38 -12.66 -14.83
C THR A 50 -10.00 -12.01 -14.94
N GLN A 51 -9.10 -12.40 -14.05
CA GLN A 51 -7.72 -11.92 -13.98
C GLN A 51 -6.76 -13.11 -13.93
N GLN A 52 -5.47 -12.85 -14.20
CA GLN A 52 -4.41 -13.87 -14.25
C GLN A 52 -3.62 -13.98 -12.96
N TYR A 53 -3.98 -13.16 -11.96
CA TYR A 53 -3.35 -13.17 -10.66
C TYR A 53 -4.40 -13.01 -9.56
N THR A 54 -4.12 -13.57 -8.39
CA THR A 54 -4.85 -13.28 -7.16
C THR A 54 -3.90 -12.70 -6.12
N SER A 55 -4.43 -11.91 -5.18
CA SER A 55 -3.68 -11.36 -4.05
C SER A 55 -4.65 -11.02 -2.92
N ALA A 56 -4.16 -10.37 -1.86
CA ALA A 56 -5.00 -9.85 -0.78
C ALA A 56 -4.77 -8.34 -0.57
N ARG A 57 -5.82 -7.66 -0.12
CA ARG A 57 -5.83 -6.26 0.31
C ARG A 57 -6.60 -6.18 1.61
N LEU A 58 -5.91 -5.80 2.68
CA LEU A 58 -6.49 -5.74 4.03
C LEU A 58 -6.66 -4.28 4.43
N THR A 59 -7.79 -3.98 5.06
CA THR A 59 -8.12 -2.63 5.53
C THR A 59 -8.68 -2.65 6.96
N THR A 60 -8.39 -1.58 7.69
CA THR A 60 -8.93 -1.29 9.03
C THR A 60 -10.11 -0.32 8.97
N GLN A 61 -10.58 0.07 7.78
CA GLN A 61 -11.72 0.97 7.61
C GLN A 61 -12.94 0.48 8.41
N GLY A 62 -13.48 1.35 9.26
CA GLY A 62 -14.61 1.03 10.15
C GLY A 62 -14.27 0.09 11.32
N LYS A 63 -13.00 -0.29 11.51
CA LYS A 63 -12.51 -1.15 12.61
C LYS A 63 -11.53 -0.43 13.53
N GLY A 64 -10.69 0.44 12.97
CA GLY A 64 -9.75 1.25 13.71
C GLY A 64 -9.13 2.31 12.81
N ASP A 65 -9.00 3.51 13.36
CA ASP A 65 -8.37 4.67 12.74
C ASP A 65 -7.45 5.36 13.74
N TRP A 66 -6.43 6.04 13.22
CA TRP A 66 -5.38 6.65 14.01
C TRP A 66 -5.16 8.08 13.55
N THR A 67 -5.14 8.99 14.51
CA THR A 67 -4.81 10.40 14.29
C THR A 67 -3.58 10.74 15.11
N TYR A 68 -2.49 11.10 14.43
CA TYR A 68 -1.17 11.34 15.01
C TYR A 68 -0.53 10.09 15.64
N GLY A 69 0.72 10.25 16.09
CA GLY A 69 1.52 9.21 16.72
C GLY A 69 2.48 8.54 15.76
N ARG A 70 3.03 7.41 16.21
CA ARG A 70 3.97 6.59 15.44
C ARG A 70 3.31 5.26 15.09
N ILE A 71 3.29 4.94 13.80
CA ILE A 71 2.83 3.65 13.28
C ILE A 71 4.04 2.94 12.70
N GLU A 72 4.25 1.70 13.12
CA GLU A 72 5.35 0.85 12.66
C GLU A 72 4.79 -0.45 12.09
N VAL A 73 5.32 -0.86 10.94
CA VAL A 73 5.05 -2.15 10.33
C VAL A 73 6.38 -2.83 10.03
N ARG A 74 6.62 -3.98 10.64
CA ARG A 74 7.79 -4.81 10.35
C ARG A 74 7.44 -5.82 9.28
N ALA A 75 7.97 -5.64 8.08
CA ALA A 75 7.62 -6.45 6.91
C ALA A 75 8.85 -6.91 6.13
N GLN A 76 8.75 -8.12 5.56
CA GLN A 76 9.62 -8.61 4.52
C GLN A 76 8.85 -8.49 3.18
N LEU A 77 9.43 -7.82 2.20
CA LEU A 77 8.76 -7.56 0.93
C LEU A 77 8.97 -8.72 -0.06
N PRO A 78 8.03 -8.99 -0.99
CA PRO A 78 8.28 -9.90 -2.08
C PRO A 78 9.33 -9.34 -3.05
N GLY A 79 10.10 -10.23 -3.69
CA GLY A 79 10.88 -9.91 -4.88
C GLY A 79 10.15 -10.34 -6.15
N GLY A 80 10.49 -9.75 -7.31
CA GLY A 80 9.96 -10.16 -8.61
C GLY A 80 9.52 -8.99 -9.48
N GLN A 81 9.42 -9.18 -10.80
CA GLN A 81 8.94 -8.14 -11.71
C GLN A 81 7.43 -7.98 -11.54
N GLY A 82 6.96 -6.73 -11.48
CA GLY A 82 5.53 -6.43 -11.49
C GLY A 82 4.81 -6.63 -10.15
N VAL A 83 5.49 -7.11 -9.10
CA VAL A 83 4.94 -7.07 -7.74
C VAL A 83 5.06 -5.66 -7.18
N TRP A 84 3.99 -5.20 -6.52
CA TRP A 84 3.88 -3.87 -5.93
C TRP A 84 3.30 -3.97 -4.52
N PRO A 85 4.13 -4.29 -3.51
CA PRO A 85 3.69 -4.27 -2.12
C PRO A 85 3.55 -2.83 -1.63
N ALA A 86 2.51 -2.56 -0.85
CA ALA A 86 2.24 -1.25 -0.27
C ALA A 86 1.76 -1.35 1.19
N ILE A 87 2.23 -0.42 2.01
CA ILE A 87 1.75 -0.14 3.37
C ILE A 87 1.39 1.34 3.38
N TRP A 88 0.10 1.63 3.45
CA TRP A 88 -0.44 2.95 3.20
C TRP A 88 -1.69 3.20 4.04
N MET A 89 -2.10 4.46 4.12
CA MET A 89 -3.20 4.92 4.93
C MET A 89 -4.10 5.85 4.12
N LEU A 90 -5.40 5.64 4.26
CA LEU A 90 -6.45 6.56 3.83
C LEU A 90 -7.21 7.10 5.05
N PRO A 91 -7.79 8.32 4.95
CA PRO A 91 -8.70 8.81 5.96
C PRO A 91 -9.99 7.96 5.99
N THR A 92 -10.55 7.75 7.17
CA THR A 92 -11.87 7.11 7.32
C THR A 92 -12.96 7.93 6.62
N ASP A 93 -12.91 9.25 6.79
CA ASP A 93 -13.87 10.21 6.24
C ASP A 93 -13.25 11.06 5.12
N SER A 94 -13.98 11.24 4.03
CA SER A 94 -13.57 12.09 2.91
C SER A 94 -13.97 13.57 3.08
N VAL A 95 -13.59 14.18 4.21
CA VAL A 95 -14.05 15.52 4.64
C VAL A 95 -13.68 16.64 3.65
N TYR A 96 -12.57 16.49 2.92
CA TYR A 96 -12.07 17.49 1.98
C TYR A 96 -12.40 17.17 0.51
N GLY A 97 -13.20 16.12 0.27
CA GLY A 97 -13.58 15.65 -1.06
C GLY A 97 -12.98 14.30 -1.43
N THR A 98 -13.23 13.84 -2.65
CA THR A 98 -12.72 12.56 -3.14
C THR A 98 -11.19 12.54 -3.22
N TRP A 99 -10.61 11.34 -3.26
CA TRP A 99 -9.17 11.18 -3.40
C TRP A 99 -8.60 11.99 -4.60
N ALA A 100 -7.54 12.78 -4.44
CA ALA A 100 -6.62 12.85 -3.29
C ALA A 100 -6.90 14.00 -2.30
N ALA A 101 -8.06 14.67 -2.38
CA ALA A 101 -8.31 15.88 -1.59
C ALA A 101 -8.37 15.63 -0.09
N SER A 102 -8.87 14.47 0.33
CA SER A 102 -8.86 14.06 1.74
C SER A 102 -7.54 13.47 2.22
N GLY A 103 -6.58 13.26 1.31
CA GLY A 103 -5.24 12.78 1.62
C GLY A 103 -5.05 11.27 1.44
N GLU A 104 -3.78 10.90 1.27
CA GLU A 104 -3.26 9.53 1.31
C GLU A 104 -1.82 9.60 1.83
N ILE A 105 -1.46 8.61 2.64
CA ILE A 105 -0.12 8.48 3.19
C ILE A 105 0.43 7.10 2.86
N ASP A 106 1.41 7.06 1.98
CA ASP A 106 2.16 5.85 1.67
C ASP A 106 3.38 5.78 2.58
N ILE A 107 3.30 4.92 3.61
CA ILE A 107 4.42 4.67 4.52
C ILE A 107 5.53 3.92 3.77
N MET A 108 5.14 3.00 2.90
CA MET A 108 6.03 2.20 2.08
C MET A 108 5.31 1.74 0.81
N GLU A 109 5.86 2.07 -0.34
CA GLU A 109 5.60 1.36 -1.59
C GLU A 109 6.91 0.84 -2.14
N ALA A 110 6.94 -0.38 -2.68
CA ALA A 110 8.11 -0.86 -3.39
C ALA A 110 7.80 -1.16 -4.85
N VAL A 111 8.70 -0.72 -5.71
CA VAL A 111 8.75 -1.13 -7.11
C VAL A 111 10.03 -1.93 -7.30
N ASN A 112 9.86 -3.19 -7.65
CA ASN A 112 10.96 -4.10 -7.92
C ASN A 112 11.41 -4.03 -9.37
N LEU A 113 12.71 -4.27 -9.58
CA LEU A 113 13.35 -4.39 -10.88
C LEU A 113 13.19 -3.13 -11.73
N ASP A 114 13.81 -2.04 -11.28
CA ASP A 114 14.13 -0.94 -12.18
C ASP A 114 15.12 -1.39 -13.28
N ALA A 115 15.50 -0.48 -14.18
CA ALA A 115 16.40 -0.81 -15.30
C ALA A 115 17.76 -1.40 -14.87
N GLU A 116 18.12 -1.28 -13.59
CA GLU A 116 19.35 -1.79 -12.99
C GLU A 116 19.11 -3.06 -12.13
N GLY A 117 17.88 -3.59 -12.12
CA GLY A 117 17.49 -4.76 -11.34
C GLY A 117 17.38 -4.49 -9.84
N LEU A 118 17.21 -3.23 -9.44
CA LEU A 118 17.13 -2.82 -8.04
C LEU A 118 15.68 -2.74 -7.55
N MET A 119 15.51 -2.84 -6.24
CA MET A 119 14.27 -2.51 -5.53
C MET A 119 14.35 -1.07 -5.06
N SER A 120 13.36 -0.27 -5.47
CA SER A 120 13.17 1.10 -4.99
C SER A 120 11.98 1.13 -4.03
N VAL A 121 12.20 1.70 -2.85
CA VAL A 121 11.16 1.94 -1.84
C VAL A 121 10.86 3.44 -1.79
N TYR A 122 9.57 3.76 -1.84
CA TYR A 122 9.03 5.10 -1.83
C TYR A 122 8.19 5.32 -0.57
N ALA A 123 8.13 6.57 -0.15
CA ALA A 123 7.15 7.06 0.80
C ALA A 123 6.57 8.35 0.21
N THR A 124 5.25 8.42 0.12
CA THR A 124 4.56 9.44 -0.67
C THR A 124 3.41 10.01 0.13
N LEU A 125 3.19 11.32 0.00
CA LEU A 125 1.96 11.98 0.43
C LEU A 125 1.20 12.38 -0.81
N HIS A 126 -0.07 11.99 -0.91
CA HIS A 126 -0.98 12.52 -1.93
C HIS A 126 -1.94 13.52 -1.29
N PHE A 127 -2.07 14.68 -1.92
CA PHE A 127 -2.90 15.79 -1.44
C PHE A 127 -3.33 16.71 -2.59
N GLY A 128 -4.11 17.74 -2.29
CA GLY A 128 -4.53 18.77 -3.24
C GLY A 128 -5.99 18.64 -3.67
N GLY A 129 -6.56 19.72 -4.20
CA GLY A 129 -8.00 19.81 -4.46
C GLY A 129 -8.47 19.04 -5.70
N THR A 130 -9.80 18.99 -5.89
CA THR A 130 -10.48 18.32 -7.01
C THR A 130 -9.97 18.74 -8.41
N ALA A 131 -9.46 19.96 -8.55
CA ALA A 131 -8.90 20.48 -9.81
C ALA A 131 -7.41 20.19 -10.02
N ARG A 132 -6.63 19.88 -8.97
CA ARG A 132 -5.18 19.63 -9.06
C ARG A 132 -4.71 18.63 -8.02
N ARG A 133 -4.40 17.44 -8.50
CA ARG A 133 -3.74 16.37 -7.75
C ARG A 133 -2.26 16.72 -7.57
N THR A 134 -1.75 16.56 -6.36
CA THR A 134 -0.35 16.78 -6.03
C THR A 134 0.16 15.61 -5.20
N SER A 135 1.41 15.21 -5.44
CA SER A 135 2.12 14.30 -4.56
C SER A 135 3.47 14.90 -4.19
N THR A 136 4.06 14.45 -3.09
CA THR A 136 5.47 14.77 -2.77
C THR A 136 6.40 14.24 -3.87
N PRO A 137 7.56 14.89 -4.13
CA PRO A 137 8.47 14.47 -5.18
C PRO A 137 8.89 13.00 -5.05
N ALA A 138 8.76 12.24 -6.15
CA ALA A 138 8.94 10.79 -6.22
C ALA A 138 10.42 10.34 -6.18
N ARG A 139 11.17 10.75 -5.16
CA ARG A 139 12.49 10.17 -4.89
C ARG A 139 12.35 8.97 -3.97
N PRO A 140 12.97 7.82 -4.29
CA PRO A 140 12.95 6.68 -3.39
C PRO A 140 13.67 7.03 -2.09
N ILE A 141 13.10 6.64 -0.96
CA ILE A 141 13.75 6.73 0.35
C ILE A 141 14.84 5.67 0.51
N SER A 142 14.78 4.60 -0.29
CA SER A 142 15.81 3.57 -0.37
C SER A 142 15.84 2.98 -1.78
N ARG A 143 17.03 2.75 -2.30
CA ARG A 143 17.27 2.01 -3.55
C ARG A 143 18.37 1.00 -3.30
N ALA A 144 18.04 -0.29 -3.40
CA ALA A 144 18.92 -1.37 -2.96
C ALA A 144 18.77 -2.63 -3.83
N PRO A 145 19.74 -3.55 -3.82
CA PRO A 145 19.60 -4.83 -4.51
C PRO A 145 18.39 -5.63 -3.98
N LEU A 146 17.81 -6.47 -4.84
CA LEU A 146 16.67 -7.33 -4.49
C LEU A 146 16.90 -8.20 -3.25
N THR A 147 18.15 -8.50 -2.88
CA THR A 147 18.47 -9.20 -1.62
C THR A 147 17.88 -8.53 -0.39
N ARG A 148 17.57 -7.23 -0.45
CA ARG A 148 16.85 -6.52 0.63
C ARG A 148 15.47 -7.16 0.92
N SER A 149 14.80 -7.72 -0.08
CA SER A 149 13.52 -8.43 0.06
C SER A 149 13.64 -9.76 0.82
N GLN A 150 14.86 -10.23 1.09
CA GLN A 150 15.10 -11.49 1.81
C GLN A 150 15.11 -11.32 3.34
N THR A 151 14.88 -10.11 3.85
CA THR A 151 14.91 -9.80 5.28
C THR A 151 13.75 -8.89 5.67
N PHE A 152 13.38 -8.92 6.94
CA PHE A 152 12.41 -7.97 7.48
C PHE A 152 13.05 -6.60 7.69
N HIS A 153 12.27 -5.56 7.43
CA HIS A 153 12.60 -4.17 7.74
C HIS A 153 11.44 -3.55 8.51
N THR A 154 11.74 -2.58 9.35
CA THR A 154 10.69 -1.77 10.00
C THR A 154 10.41 -0.55 9.15
N TYR A 155 9.17 -0.37 8.73
CA TYR A 155 8.67 0.82 8.03
C TYR A 155 7.82 1.61 9.00
N ALA A 156 8.16 2.87 9.19
CA ALA A 156 7.49 3.69 10.18
C ALA A 156 7.10 5.05 9.63
N ILE A 157 5.99 5.56 10.14
CA ILE A 157 5.60 6.96 10.08
C ILE A 157 5.57 7.50 11.50
N GLU A 158 6.09 8.70 11.68
CA GLU A 158 5.77 9.54 12.84
C GLU A 158 5.01 10.78 12.38
N SER A 159 3.90 11.07 13.05
CA SER A 159 3.04 12.21 12.76
C SER A 159 2.68 12.97 14.04
N VAL A 160 2.84 14.30 13.99
CA VAL A 160 2.56 15.19 15.13
C VAL A 160 1.68 16.35 14.70
N ARG A 161 0.88 16.87 15.62
CA ARG A 161 0.19 18.15 15.45
C ARG A 161 1.17 19.27 15.77
N HIS A 162 1.57 20.07 14.79
CA HIS A 162 2.45 21.21 15.01
C HIS A 162 1.76 22.54 14.69
N ARG A 163 1.13 23.14 15.70
CA ARG A 163 0.45 24.46 15.77
C ARG A 163 -0.49 24.91 14.63
N ASP A 164 -0.21 24.61 13.37
CA ASP A 164 -1.10 24.73 12.19
C ASP A 164 -0.75 23.72 11.05
N PHE A 165 0.23 22.82 11.24
CA PHE A 165 0.70 21.85 10.24
C PHE A 165 0.96 20.46 10.83
N ALA A 166 0.73 19.40 10.05
CA ALA A 166 1.19 18.05 10.37
C ALA A 166 2.56 17.81 9.70
N GLY A 167 3.56 17.42 10.49
CA GLY A 167 4.87 17.00 9.99
C GLY A 167 4.97 15.48 9.96
N MET A 168 5.69 14.93 8.98
CA MET A 168 5.84 13.49 8.81
C MET A 168 7.29 13.11 8.47
N SER A 169 7.79 12.03 9.08
CA SER A 169 9.04 11.38 8.71
C SER A 169 8.80 9.89 8.50
N THR A 170 9.36 9.35 7.41
CA THR A 170 9.41 7.91 7.17
C THR A 170 10.84 7.40 7.35
N THR A 171 10.97 6.29 8.07
CA THR A 171 12.26 5.63 8.29
C THR A 171 12.15 4.16 7.96
N SER A 172 13.22 3.61 7.38
CA SER A 172 13.36 2.16 7.23
C SER A 172 14.68 1.71 7.86
N THR A 173 14.60 0.76 8.79
CA THR A 173 15.77 0.17 9.45
C THR A 173 15.75 -1.35 9.32
N THR A 174 16.94 -1.94 9.14
CA THR A 174 17.21 -3.38 9.27
C THR A 174 17.12 -3.83 10.72
#